data_AF-A0A814X8G1-F1
#
_entry.id   AF-A0A814X8G1-F1
#
_cell.length_a   1.000
_cell.length_b   1.000
_cell.length_c   1.000
_cell.angle_alpha   90.00
_cell.angle_beta   90.00
_cell.angle_gamma   90.00
#
_symmetry.space_group_name_H-M   'P 1'
#
loop_
_entity.id
_entity.type
_entity.pdbx_description
1 polymer ?
#
loop_
_entity_poly.entity_id
_entity_poly.type
_entity_poly.pdbx_seq_one_letter_code
_entity_poly.pdbx_strand_id
1 'polypeptide(L)'
;MQFRGSPCSHMPLWVKKASKYYGPNTDKTTLDEIVQFCDKYITTRFPSSTEDNELHNLIKDVQTHSRGHSKSCLKFHNTICRFDFPRPVARRTFICEPFKPENGQCKKRIQRAKNIKINKCDYE
;
A
#
# COMPACT_ATOMS: atom_id res chain seq x y z
N MET A 1 -16.64 -16.08 9.88
CA MET A 1 -16.45 -15.42 8.57
C MET A 1 -16.18 -13.94 8.79
N GLN A 2 -15.04 -13.41 8.35
CA GLN A 2 -14.81 -11.97 8.37
C GLN A 2 -15.45 -11.34 7.13
N PHE A 3 -16.69 -10.86 7.24
CA PHE A 3 -17.38 -10.11 6.18
C PHE A 3 -17.06 -8.60 6.22
N ARG A 4 -15.78 -8.23 6.33
CA ARG A 4 -15.38 -6.82 6.26
C ARG A 4 -14.17 -6.65 5.35
N GLY A 5 -14.45 -6.20 4.13
CA GLY A 5 -13.48 -5.84 3.10
C GLY A 5 -14.18 -5.64 1.76
N SER A 6 -13.67 -4.75 0.91
CA SER A 6 -14.06 -4.75 -0.50
C SER A 6 -13.68 -6.12 -1.10
N PRO A 7 -14.47 -6.68 -2.03
CA PRO A 7 -14.10 -7.92 -2.70
C PRO A 7 -12.68 -7.83 -3.26
N CYS A 8 -11.79 -8.75 -2.87
CA CYS A 8 -10.45 -8.86 -3.42
C CYS A 8 -10.28 -10.22 -4.10
N SER A 9 -9.82 -10.20 -5.34
CA SER A 9 -9.52 -11.41 -6.10
C SER A 9 -8.19 -11.97 -5.65
N HIS A 10 -8.17 -13.24 -5.24
CA HIS A 10 -6.94 -13.98 -4.96
C HIS A 10 -6.65 -14.91 -6.13
N MET A 11 -5.42 -14.85 -6.67
CA MET A 11 -5.02 -15.69 -7.80
C MET A 11 -3.58 -16.18 -7.63
N PRO A 12 -3.33 -17.51 -7.64
CA PRO A 12 -1.98 -18.05 -7.76
C PRO A 12 -1.53 -18.00 -9.23
N LEU A 13 -0.30 -17.53 -9.47
CA LEU A 13 0.30 -17.48 -10.79
C LEU A 13 1.63 -18.24 -10.80
N TRP A 14 1.80 -19.13 -11.78
CA TRP A 14 3.07 -19.80 -12.04
C TRP A 14 3.83 -19.04 -13.13
N VAL A 15 4.98 -18.47 -12.77
CA VAL A 15 5.80 -17.68 -13.67
C VAL A 15 7.04 -18.47 -14.06
N LYS A 16 7.23 -18.70 -15.36
CA LYS A 16 8.41 -19.41 -15.89
C LYS A 16 9.66 -18.57 -15.66
N LYS A 17 10.71 -19.18 -15.11
CA LYS A 17 12.01 -18.53 -14.81
C LYS A 17 11.90 -17.30 -13.88
N ALA A 18 10.95 -17.30 -12.94
CA ALA A 18 10.91 -16.26 -11.92
C ALA A 18 12.11 -16.34 -10.97
N SER A 19 12.63 -15.16 -10.58
CA SER A 19 13.64 -15.03 -9.54
C SER A 19 13.08 -15.56 -8.22
N LYS A 20 13.89 -16.36 -7.51
CA LYS A 20 13.46 -17.07 -6.29
C LYS A 20 13.83 -16.28 -5.05
N TYR A 21 12.86 -16.04 -4.19
CA TYR A 21 13.09 -15.48 -2.86
C TYR A 21 13.53 -16.58 -1.89
N TYR A 22 14.69 -16.40 -1.26
CA TYR A 22 15.29 -17.32 -0.28
C TYR A 22 15.30 -16.72 1.14
N GLY A 23 14.37 -15.81 1.45
CA GLY A 23 14.36 -15.15 2.74
C GLY A 23 15.53 -14.17 2.91
N PRO A 24 16.06 -13.99 4.13
CA PRO A 24 17.17 -13.09 4.42
C PRO A 24 18.48 -13.40 3.67
N ASN A 25 18.61 -14.61 3.12
CA ASN A 25 19.79 -15.04 2.35
C ASN A 25 19.69 -14.69 0.86
N THR A 26 18.59 -14.05 0.42
CA THR A 26 18.44 -13.60 -0.96
C THR A 26 19.42 -12.47 -1.23
N ASP A 27 20.23 -12.60 -2.27
CA ASP A 27 21.16 -11.54 -2.64
C ASP A 27 20.41 -10.31 -3.18
N LYS A 28 21.07 -9.15 -3.10
CA LYS A 28 20.47 -7.87 -3.47
C LYS A 28 20.01 -7.83 -4.93
N THR A 29 20.76 -8.43 -5.85
CA THR A 29 20.40 -8.44 -7.28
C THR A 29 19.09 -9.19 -7.48
N THR A 30 18.95 -10.37 -6.86
CA THR A 30 17.70 -11.15 -6.90
C THR A 30 16.53 -10.39 -6.27
N LEU A 31 16.75 -9.65 -5.17
CA LEU A 31 15.69 -8.80 -4.57
C LEU A 31 15.25 -7.69 -5.53
N ASP A 32 16.20 -7.02 -6.19
CA ASP A 32 15.91 -5.95 -7.14
C ASP A 32 15.19 -6.49 -8.39
N GLU A 33 15.56 -7.68 -8.89
CA GLU A 33 14.86 -8.36 -9.98
C GLU A 33 13.40 -8.68 -9.63
N ILE A 34 13.14 -9.17 -8.40
CA ILE A 34 11.78 -9.43 -7.93
C ILE A 34 10.96 -8.14 -7.89
N VAL A 35 11.54 -7.05 -7.38
CA VAL A 35 10.88 -5.74 -7.32
C VAL A 35 10.56 -5.23 -8.73
N GLN A 36 11.52 -5.28 -9.65
CA GLN A 36 11.32 -4.87 -11.04
C GLN A 36 10.27 -5.71 -11.76
N PHE A 37 10.23 -7.02 -11.50
CA PHE A 37 9.21 -7.90 -12.04
C PHE A 37 7.81 -7.48 -11.56
N CYS A 38 7.64 -7.15 -10.28
CA CYS A 38 6.38 -6.64 -9.74
C CYS A 38 5.99 -5.31 -10.38
N ASP A 39 6.91 -4.34 -10.43
CA ASP A 39 6.66 -3.00 -10.97
C ASP A 39 6.32 -3.01 -12.47
N LYS A 40 6.73 -4.04 -13.21
CA LYS A 40 6.37 -4.24 -14.62
C LYS A 40 4.88 -4.49 -14.84
N TYR A 41 4.21 -5.19 -13.92
CA TYR A 41 2.81 -5.60 -14.09
C TYR A 41 1.85 -4.96 -13.09
N ILE A 42 2.37 -4.49 -11.97
CA ILE A 42 1.59 -3.91 -10.88
C ILE A 42 2.08 -2.48 -10.70
N THR A 43 1.17 -1.53 -10.81
CA THR A 43 1.47 -0.13 -10.57
C THR A 43 0.39 0.50 -9.71
N THR A 44 0.81 1.41 -8.85
CA THR A 44 -0.09 2.33 -8.13
C THR A 44 -0.01 3.74 -8.71
N ARG A 45 0.50 3.88 -9.94
CA ARG A 45 0.61 5.17 -10.63
C ARG A 45 -0.79 5.71 -10.91
N PHE A 46 -0.99 6.97 -10.58
CA PHE A 46 -2.19 7.71 -10.91
C PHE A 46 -1.92 8.47 -12.22
N PRO A 47 -2.42 8.01 -13.39
CA PRO A 47 -2.17 8.66 -14.67
C PRO A 47 -2.83 10.04 -14.70
N SER A 48 -2.29 10.96 -15.50
CA SER A 48 -2.98 12.23 -15.75
C SER A 48 -4.21 12.00 -16.62
N SER A 49 -5.18 12.91 -16.53
CA SER A 49 -6.36 12.88 -17.39
C SER A 49 -6.05 13.08 -18.88
N THR A 50 -4.85 13.60 -19.20
CA THR A 50 -4.35 13.79 -20.57
C THR A 50 -3.65 12.56 -21.13
N GLU A 51 -3.03 11.74 -20.28
CA GLU A 51 -2.40 10.48 -20.69
C GLU A 51 -3.44 9.39 -20.92
N ASP A 52 -4.36 9.22 -19.96
CA ASP A 52 -5.41 8.19 -20.00
C ASP A 52 -6.59 8.61 -19.12
N ASN A 53 -7.60 9.21 -19.74
CA ASN A 53 -8.77 9.74 -19.02
C ASN A 53 -9.62 8.65 -18.38
N GLU A 54 -9.78 7.52 -19.07
CA GLU A 54 -10.61 6.41 -18.60
C GLU A 54 -9.99 5.78 -17.35
N LEU A 55 -8.70 5.43 -17.43
CA LEU A 55 -7.99 4.85 -16.30
C LEU A 55 -7.86 5.84 -15.14
N HIS A 56 -7.65 7.13 -15.42
CA HIS A 56 -7.66 8.19 -14.41
C HIS A 56 -8.99 8.21 -13.63
N ASN A 57 -10.12 8.25 -14.33
CA ASN A 57 -11.44 8.28 -13.69
C ASN A 57 -11.70 6.98 -12.91
N LEU A 58 -11.35 5.82 -13.47
CA LEU A 58 -11.50 4.54 -12.77
C LEU A 58 -10.70 4.51 -11.46
N ILE A 59 -9.43 4.89 -11.49
CA ILE A 59 -8.59 4.92 -10.29
C ILE A 59 -9.15 5.94 -9.29
N LYS A 60 -9.54 7.13 -9.74
CA LYS A 60 -10.16 8.16 -8.91
C LYS A 60 -11.41 7.64 -8.20
N ASP A 61 -12.28 6.92 -8.91
CA ASP A 61 -13.57 6.51 -8.39
C ASP A 61 -13.50 5.26 -7.49
N VAL A 62 -12.63 4.28 -7.83
CA VAL A 62 -12.64 2.98 -7.13
C VAL A 62 -11.34 2.62 -6.40
N GLN A 63 -10.24 3.34 -6.62
CA GLN A 63 -8.95 3.09 -5.96
C GLN A 63 -8.51 4.21 -5.00
N THR A 64 -9.27 5.30 -4.89
CA THR A 64 -8.98 6.36 -3.91
C THR A 64 -9.94 6.32 -2.73
N HIS A 65 -9.43 6.69 -1.56
CA HIS A 65 -10.26 6.88 -0.39
C HIS A 65 -11.01 8.23 -0.50
N SER A 66 -12.34 8.20 -0.42
CA SER A 66 -13.15 9.43 -0.56
C SER A 66 -12.86 10.46 0.52
N ARG A 67 -12.63 11.72 0.08
CA ARG A 67 -12.50 12.91 0.94
C ARG A 67 -13.76 13.23 1.74
N GLY A 68 -14.94 12.87 1.21
CA GLY A 68 -16.22 13.18 1.83
C GLY A 68 -16.51 12.37 3.10
N HIS A 69 -15.74 11.30 3.36
CA HIS A 69 -15.90 10.38 4.49
C HIS A 69 -17.36 10.03 4.85
N SER A 70 -17.85 8.89 4.38
CA SER A 70 -19.19 8.41 4.75
C SER A 70 -19.37 8.22 6.27
N LYS A 71 -20.61 8.15 6.76
CA LYS A 71 -20.91 7.88 8.18
C LYS A 71 -20.25 6.59 8.69
N SER A 72 -20.14 5.55 7.84
CA SER A 72 -19.46 4.30 8.18
C SER A 72 -17.93 4.41 8.16
N CYS A 73 -17.40 5.38 7.41
CA CYS A 73 -15.99 5.72 7.35
C CYS A 73 -15.52 6.51 8.57
N LEU A 74 -16.38 7.26 9.25
CA LEU A 74 -15.96 8.06 10.39
C LEU A 74 -16.04 7.29 11.71
N LYS A 75 -15.16 7.65 12.66
CA LYS A 75 -15.11 7.16 14.04
C LYS A 75 -15.17 8.36 15.00
N PHE A 76 -15.47 8.10 16.28
CA PHE A 76 -15.54 9.08 17.37
C PHE A 76 -16.40 10.30 17.01
N HIS A 77 -17.71 10.09 17.00
CA HIS A 77 -18.69 11.17 16.76
C HIS A 77 -18.48 11.91 15.43
N ASN A 78 -18.12 11.17 14.38
CA ASN A 78 -17.92 11.67 13.03
C ASN A 78 -16.73 12.63 12.83
N THR A 79 -15.71 12.57 13.69
CA THR A 79 -14.60 13.54 13.65
C THR A 79 -13.32 13.01 13.01
N ILE A 80 -13.10 11.69 13.00
CA ILE A 80 -11.88 11.09 12.46
C ILE A 80 -12.17 9.97 11.46
N CYS A 81 -11.27 9.76 10.50
CA CYS A 81 -11.33 8.61 9.62
C CYS A 81 -11.09 7.32 10.42
N ARG A 82 -12.02 6.36 10.32
CA ARG A 82 -11.92 5.02 10.93
C ARG A 82 -10.71 4.23 10.45
N PHE A 83 -10.25 4.49 9.22
CA PHE A 83 -9.16 3.79 8.56
C PHE A 83 -7.83 4.55 8.60
N ASP A 84 -7.77 5.66 9.36
CA ASP A 84 -6.58 6.48 9.53
C ASP A 84 -6.01 7.03 8.19
N PHE A 85 -6.90 7.36 7.23
CA PHE A 85 -6.48 8.11 6.04
C PHE A 85 -6.27 9.60 6.37
N PRO A 86 -5.31 10.28 5.71
CA PRO A 86 -4.40 9.73 4.69
C PRO A 86 -3.29 8.85 5.29
N ARG A 87 -2.93 7.77 4.59
CA ARG A 87 -1.79 6.91 4.94
C ARG A 87 -0.52 7.40 4.25
N PRO A 88 0.67 7.16 4.83
CA PRO A 88 1.92 7.52 4.17
C PRO A 88 2.06 6.75 2.85
N VAL A 89 2.52 7.44 1.81
CA VAL A 89 2.76 6.83 0.50
C VAL A 89 4.13 6.17 0.47
N ALA A 90 4.19 4.92 -0.01
CA ALA A 90 5.46 4.27 -0.34
C ALA A 90 5.94 4.76 -1.72
N ARG A 91 7.13 5.37 -1.79
CA ARG A 91 7.67 5.91 -3.04
C ARG A 91 8.27 4.87 -3.98
N ARG A 92 8.47 3.65 -3.49
CA ARG A 92 9.04 2.53 -4.24
C ARG A 92 8.50 1.22 -3.70
N THR A 93 8.50 0.20 -4.54
CA THR A 93 8.25 -1.18 -4.11
C THR A 93 9.46 -1.69 -3.31
N PHE A 94 9.19 -2.46 -2.26
CA PHE A 94 10.22 -3.07 -1.43
C PHE A 94 9.71 -4.37 -0.81
N ILE A 95 10.62 -5.29 -0.53
CA ILE A 95 10.31 -6.55 0.13
C ILE A 95 10.33 -6.33 1.65
N CYS A 96 9.21 -6.63 2.31
CA CYS A 96 9.11 -6.60 3.76
C CYS A 96 9.63 -7.89 4.35
N GLU A 97 10.80 -7.85 4.98
CA GLU A 97 11.30 -9.01 5.71
C GLU A 97 10.63 -9.14 7.10
N PRO A 98 10.38 -10.38 7.56
CA PRO A 98 9.90 -10.61 8.92
C PRO A 98 10.86 -10.00 9.94
N PHE A 99 10.41 -8.95 10.61
CA PHE A 99 11.19 -8.32 11.67
C PHE A 99 11.08 -9.17 12.94
N LYS A 100 12.22 -9.68 13.44
CA LYS A 100 12.30 -10.25 14.79
C LYS A 100 12.67 -9.13 15.76
N PRO A 101 11.73 -8.58 16.55
CA PRO A 101 12.05 -7.51 17.48
C PRO A 101 12.96 -8.03 18.60
N GLU A 102 14.13 -7.41 18.78
CA GLU A 102 14.80 -7.46 20.07
C GLU A 102 14.04 -6.60 21.09
N ASN A 103 14.18 -6.93 22.38
CA ASN A 103 13.43 -6.28 23.47
C ASN A 103 13.49 -4.74 23.37
N GLY A 104 12.33 -4.11 23.16
CA GLY A 104 12.16 -2.65 23.13
C GLY A 104 12.24 -1.95 21.77
N GLN A 105 12.74 -2.61 20.71
CA GLN A 105 12.85 -1.99 19.37
C GLN A 105 11.47 -1.74 18.73
N CYS A 106 10.48 -2.58 19.02
CA CYS A 106 9.11 -2.45 18.51
C CYS A 106 8.43 -1.13 18.97
N LYS A 107 8.60 -0.74 20.24
CA LYS A 107 8.01 0.49 20.80
C LYS A 107 8.54 1.75 20.12
N LYS A 108 9.85 1.80 19.85
CA LYS A 108 10.49 2.95 19.16
C LYS A 108 9.98 3.12 17.72
N ARG A 109 9.81 2.02 16.98
CA ARG A 109 9.27 2.06 15.60
C ARG A 109 7.81 2.52 15.55
N ILE A 110 6.98 2.04 16.47
CA ILE A 110 5.59 2.49 16.60
C ILE A 110 5.53 3.98 16.91
N GLN A 111 6.38 4.46 17.83
CA GLN A 111 6.42 5.89 18.17
C GLN A 111 6.85 6.74 16.97
N ARG A 112 7.86 6.29 16.21
CA ARG A 112 8.29 6.97 14.98
C ARG A 112 7.17 7.03 13.93
N ALA A 113 6.45 5.92 13.72
CA ALA A 113 5.34 5.86 12.77
C ALA A 113 4.21 6.84 13.14
N LYS A 114 3.88 6.96 14.43
CA LYS A 114 2.88 7.92 14.94
C LYS A 114 3.27 9.39 14.72
N ASN A 115 4.57 9.68 14.64
CA ASN A 115 5.07 11.04 14.48
C ASN A 115 5.20 11.48 13.01
N ILE A 116 4.93 10.60 12.04
CA ILE A 116 4.92 10.96 10.62
C ILE A 116 3.69 11.85 10.37
N LYS A 117 3.92 13.16 10.24
CA LYS A 117 2.87 14.11 9.82
C LYS A 117 2.63 13.93 8.33
N ILE A 118 1.38 13.66 7.96
CA ILE A 118 0.92 13.60 6.57
C ILE A 118 -0.08 14.74 6.42
N ASN A 119 0.11 15.58 5.40
CA ASN A 119 -0.84 16.65 5.10
C ASN A 119 -2.20 16.05 4.71
N LYS A 120 -3.28 16.76 5.02
CA LYS A 120 -4.65 16.28 4.81
C LYS A 120 -4.92 16.08 3.32
N CYS A 121 -4.88 14.81 2.89
CA CYS A 121 -5.53 14.32 1.67
C CYS A 121 -5.20 15.12 0.38
N ASP A 122 -3.91 15.34 0.12
CA ASP A 122 -3.39 15.89 -1.13
C ASP A 122 -3.25 14.74 -2.17
N TYR A 123 -4.38 14.25 -2.67
CA TYR A 123 -4.42 13.53 -3.95
C TYR A 123 -5.09 14.47 -4.95
N GLU A 124 -4.30 15.33 -5.61
CA GLU A 124 -4.81 16.21 -6.67
C GLU A 124 -5.58 15.42 -7.74
#